data_AF-A0A9E6JSE0-F1
#
_entry.id   AF-A0A9E6JSE0-F1
#
_cell.length_a   1.000
_cell.length_b   1.000
_cell.length_c   1.000
_cell.angle_alpha   90.00
_cell.angle_beta   90.00
_cell.angle_gamma   90.00
#
_symmetry.space_group_name_H-M   'P 1'
#
loop_
_entity.id
_entity.type
_entity.pdbx_description
1 polymer ?
#
loop_
_entity_poly.entity_id
_entity_poly.type
_entity_poly.pdbx_seq_one_letter_code
_entity_poly.pdbx_strand_id
1 'polypeptide(L)'
;MMRTFRNLMGTLDGTGDIDCSNMGLTSLEGCPEIVEGNFNCSGNRLTTLDGAPEIAGSFDCSDNLLVSLEGGPKKVTGDFNCSGNRLKCLKGAPAKVKGSFDCSVNLLVSLKGAPKKVKGVFDCSNNMLGSLSGSPLETGSFNCSNNRLLSLEGAPDEVRQNFDCSNNMLSSLAGSPDFVHGHFNCSGNRLENLKHSPVEVYGDFDCSGNRLTTLKRAPKMVIGSFRFTGNPIMSCDIDRNPKINEESDQSSLKHVYGIASPYLHHGISDLLHFSIPQSSVQAAG
;
A
#
# COMPACT_ATOMS: atom_id res chain seq x y z
N MET A 1 -17.64 23.58 -29.16
CA MET A 1 -16.79 22.73 -30.02
C MET A 1 -16.16 21.66 -29.14
N MET A 2 -16.20 20.38 -29.52
CA MET A 2 -15.53 19.32 -28.76
C MET A 2 -14.02 19.58 -28.74
N ARG A 3 -13.41 19.51 -27.56
CA ARG A 3 -11.96 19.62 -27.38
C ARG A 3 -11.37 18.23 -27.52
N THR A 4 -11.05 17.84 -28.76
CA THR A 4 -10.44 16.53 -29.06
C THR A 4 -8.92 16.66 -29.10
N PHE A 5 -8.22 15.53 -28.92
CA PHE A 5 -6.76 15.47 -29.05
C PHE A 5 -6.31 16.03 -30.41
N ARG A 6 -6.89 15.54 -31.51
CA ARG A 6 -6.59 16.02 -32.87
C ARG A 6 -6.66 17.54 -33.00
N ASN A 7 -7.67 18.16 -32.41
CA ASN A 7 -7.90 19.61 -32.54
C ASN A 7 -6.89 20.45 -31.75
N LEU A 8 -6.29 19.91 -30.69
CA LEU A 8 -5.35 20.65 -29.83
C LEU A 8 -3.89 20.29 -30.08
N MET A 9 -3.60 19.03 -30.40
CA MET A 9 -2.23 18.50 -30.56
C MET A 9 -1.84 18.29 -32.02
N GLY A 10 -2.81 18.30 -32.95
CA GLY A 10 -2.56 17.94 -34.33
C GLY A 10 -2.27 16.45 -34.51
N THR A 11 -1.42 16.13 -35.48
CA THR A 11 -0.98 14.75 -35.75
C THR A 11 0.42 14.56 -35.17
N LEU A 12 0.59 13.56 -34.31
CA LEU A 12 1.88 13.12 -33.77
C LEU A 12 2.19 11.71 -34.28
N ASP A 13 3.46 11.32 -34.32
CA ASP A 13 3.88 9.99 -34.78
C ASP A 13 3.91 8.91 -33.68
N GLY A 14 3.81 9.32 -32.41
CA GLY A 14 3.80 8.41 -31.26
C GLY A 14 5.18 7.87 -30.85
N THR A 15 6.28 8.38 -31.42
CA THR A 15 7.64 7.85 -31.14
C THR A 15 8.21 8.30 -29.79
N GLY A 16 7.64 9.35 -29.19
CA GLY A 16 8.09 9.92 -27.92
C GLY A 16 6.99 10.00 -26.87
N ASP A 17 7.29 10.72 -25.80
CA ASP A 17 6.32 11.06 -24.76
C ASP A 17 5.27 12.03 -25.33
N ILE A 18 4.00 11.79 -24.99
CA ILE A 18 2.88 12.67 -25.33
C ILE A 18 2.25 13.16 -24.03
N ASP A 19 2.32 14.46 -23.80
CA ASP A 19 1.62 15.13 -22.71
C ASP A 19 0.50 16.03 -23.26
N CYS A 20 -0.73 15.68 -22.92
CA CYS A 20 -1.95 16.44 -23.21
C CYS A 20 -2.77 16.68 -21.94
N SER A 21 -2.10 16.71 -20.78
CA SER A 21 -2.73 16.94 -19.49
C SER A 21 -3.29 18.37 -19.36
N ASN A 22 -4.35 18.54 -18.58
CA ASN A 22 -4.91 19.84 -18.20
C ASN A 22 -5.38 20.73 -19.38
N MET A 23 -5.68 20.17 -20.54
CA MET A 23 -6.10 20.92 -21.73
C MET A 23 -7.62 21.08 -21.84
N GLY A 24 -8.37 20.47 -20.93
CA GLY A 24 -9.83 20.41 -20.97
C GLY A 24 -10.36 19.52 -22.10
N LEU A 25 -9.61 18.48 -22.46
CA LEU A 25 -10.01 17.48 -23.45
C LEU A 25 -11.29 16.78 -23.03
N THR A 26 -12.15 16.55 -24.01
CA THR A 26 -13.37 15.74 -23.85
C THR A 26 -13.30 14.43 -24.61
N SER A 27 -12.28 14.24 -25.47
CA SER A 27 -12.04 13.01 -26.23
C SER A 27 -10.57 12.90 -26.64
N LEU A 28 -10.07 11.68 -26.72
CA LEU A 28 -8.75 11.33 -27.26
C LEU A 28 -8.78 11.04 -28.77
N GLU A 29 -9.86 11.40 -29.46
CA GLU A 29 -9.97 11.20 -30.90
C GLU A 29 -8.77 11.80 -31.66
N GLY A 30 -8.09 10.93 -32.43
CA GLY A 30 -6.93 11.27 -33.24
C GLY A 30 -5.58 11.12 -32.52
N CYS A 31 -5.53 10.54 -31.32
CA CYS A 31 -4.27 10.05 -30.78
C CYS A 31 -3.67 8.96 -31.69
N PRO A 32 -2.34 8.84 -31.74
CA PRO A 32 -1.67 7.69 -32.35
C PRO A 32 -2.11 6.38 -31.70
N GLU A 33 -2.24 5.32 -32.50
CA GLU A 33 -2.61 3.98 -32.00
C GLU A 33 -1.52 3.38 -31.09
N ILE A 34 -0.26 3.74 -31.34
CA ILE A 34 0.90 3.30 -30.56
C ILE A 34 1.66 4.54 -30.09
N VAL A 35 1.99 4.56 -28.80
CA VAL A 35 2.88 5.54 -28.20
C VAL A 35 4.03 4.79 -27.53
N GLU A 36 5.24 4.94 -28.07
CA GLU A 36 6.43 4.25 -27.57
C GLU A 36 6.86 4.79 -26.20
N GLY A 37 6.64 6.10 -25.97
CA GLY A 37 6.88 6.79 -24.71
C GLY A 37 5.70 6.76 -23.74
N ASN A 38 5.74 7.67 -22.77
CA ASN A 38 4.68 7.91 -21.81
C ASN A 38 3.53 8.70 -22.44
N PHE A 39 2.30 8.34 -22.10
CA PHE A 39 1.10 9.05 -22.53
C PHE A 39 0.37 9.63 -21.32
N ASN A 40 0.39 10.95 -21.18
CA ASN A 40 -0.27 11.68 -20.11
C ASN A 40 -1.49 12.45 -20.63
N CYS A 41 -2.68 12.06 -20.19
CA CYS A 41 -3.95 12.73 -20.46
C CYS A 41 -4.70 13.13 -19.18
N SER A 42 -3.97 13.28 -18.08
CA SER A 42 -4.52 13.63 -16.76
C SER A 42 -5.17 15.02 -16.71
N GLY A 43 -6.03 15.25 -15.72
CA GLY A 43 -6.59 16.59 -15.46
C GLY A 43 -7.52 17.12 -16.55
N ASN A 44 -8.21 16.23 -17.27
CA ASN A 44 -9.09 16.57 -18.38
C ASN A 44 -10.57 16.34 -18.02
N ARG A 45 -11.45 16.31 -19.02
CA ARG A 45 -12.89 16.06 -18.86
C ARG A 45 -13.33 14.81 -19.63
N LEU A 46 -12.42 13.83 -19.75
CA LEU A 46 -12.68 12.59 -20.45
C LEU A 46 -13.70 11.76 -19.69
N THR A 47 -14.68 11.20 -20.41
CA THR A 47 -15.71 10.30 -19.86
C THR A 47 -15.54 8.86 -20.34
N THR A 48 -14.74 8.68 -21.39
CA THR A 48 -14.32 7.41 -21.99
C THR A 48 -12.85 7.54 -22.39
N LEU A 49 -12.15 6.42 -22.55
CA LEU A 49 -10.82 6.35 -23.14
C LEU A 49 -10.86 6.05 -24.65
N ASP A 50 -12.03 6.08 -25.30
CA ASP A 50 -12.13 5.88 -26.74
C ASP A 50 -11.20 6.84 -27.51
N GLY A 51 -10.40 6.25 -28.40
CA GLY A 51 -9.36 6.95 -29.15
C GLY A 51 -8.00 7.01 -28.45
N ALA A 52 -7.86 6.49 -27.23
CA ALA A 52 -6.55 6.31 -26.58
C ALA A 52 -5.64 5.36 -27.40
N PRO A 53 -4.31 5.46 -27.23
CA PRO A 53 -3.39 4.46 -27.78
C PRO A 53 -3.68 3.06 -27.24
N GLU A 54 -3.56 2.04 -28.09
CA GLU A 54 -3.66 0.63 -27.68
C GLU A 54 -2.42 0.18 -26.88
N ILE A 55 -1.26 0.80 -27.15
CA ILE A 55 0.02 0.51 -26.51
C ILE A 55 0.66 1.81 -26.04
N ALA A 56 1.07 1.85 -24.78
CA ALA A 56 1.83 2.95 -24.19
C ALA A 56 3.01 2.44 -23.33
N GLY A 57 3.99 3.31 -23.11
CA GLY A 57 4.99 3.21 -22.04
C GLY A 57 4.30 3.22 -20.68
N SER A 58 4.29 4.35 -19.99
CA SER A 58 3.34 4.62 -18.90
C SER A 58 2.10 5.32 -19.44
N PHE A 59 0.94 5.09 -18.82
CA PHE A 59 -0.33 5.70 -19.22
C PHE A 59 -1.00 6.34 -18.02
N ASP A 60 -1.13 7.66 -18.07
CA ASP A 60 -1.78 8.46 -17.04
C ASP A 60 -3.09 9.06 -17.56
N CYS A 61 -4.20 8.60 -17.01
CA CYS A 61 -5.54 9.11 -17.24
C CYS A 61 -6.22 9.59 -15.94
N SER A 62 -5.42 9.93 -14.94
CA SER A 62 -5.90 10.42 -13.65
C SER A 62 -6.69 11.72 -13.76
N ASP A 63 -7.46 12.04 -12.73
CA ASP A 63 -8.20 13.31 -12.61
C ASP A 63 -9.07 13.63 -13.84
N ASN A 64 -9.93 12.68 -14.18
CA ASN A 64 -10.89 12.77 -15.29
C ASN A 64 -12.32 12.44 -14.78
N LEU A 65 -13.25 12.20 -15.70
CA LEU A 65 -14.64 11.87 -15.40
C LEU A 65 -14.98 10.43 -15.84
N LEU A 66 -13.98 9.55 -15.91
CA LEU A 66 -14.12 8.19 -16.42
C LEU A 66 -15.02 7.35 -15.52
N VAL A 67 -15.93 6.60 -16.14
CA VAL A 67 -16.79 5.61 -15.47
C VAL A 67 -16.39 4.16 -15.79
N SER A 68 -15.53 3.99 -16.81
CA SER A 68 -14.95 2.74 -17.25
C SER A 68 -13.55 3.01 -17.84
N LEU A 69 -12.72 1.97 -17.90
CA LEU A 69 -11.42 1.98 -18.59
C LEU A 69 -11.51 1.35 -19.99
N GLU A 70 -12.72 0.98 -20.44
CA GLU A 70 -12.93 0.56 -21.84
C GLU A 70 -12.47 1.65 -22.82
N GLY A 71 -11.89 1.21 -23.93
CA GLY A 71 -11.21 2.09 -24.90
C GLY A 71 -9.75 2.41 -24.55
N GLY A 72 -9.30 2.12 -23.33
CA GLY A 72 -7.92 2.35 -22.90
C GLY A 72 -6.89 1.37 -23.47
N PRO A 73 -5.59 1.57 -23.16
CA PRO A 73 -4.51 0.73 -23.67
C PRO A 73 -4.65 -0.71 -23.18
N LYS A 74 -4.46 -1.65 -24.11
CA LYS A 74 -4.43 -3.09 -23.81
C LYS A 74 -3.08 -3.51 -23.21
N LYS A 75 -2.01 -2.77 -23.54
CA LYS A 75 -0.64 -3.06 -23.10
C LYS A 75 0.05 -1.80 -22.61
N VAL A 76 0.51 -1.86 -21.38
CA VAL A 76 1.24 -0.78 -20.70
C VAL A 76 2.56 -1.36 -20.20
N THR A 77 3.67 -0.76 -20.61
CA THR A 77 5.01 -1.28 -20.29
C THR A 77 5.68 -0.62 -19.08
N GLY A 78 5.10 0.47 -18.58
CA GLY A 78 5.45 1.18 -17.35
C GLY A 78 4.29 1.18 -16.36
N ASP A 79 3.96 2.37 -15.85
CA ASP A 79 2.92 2.59 -14.86
C ASP A 79 1.54 2.83 -15.51
N PHE A 80 0.47 2.45 -14.82
CA PHE A 80 -0.90 2.78 -15.21
C PHE A 80 -1.58 3.54 -14.09
N ASN A 81 -1.91 4.82 -14.34
CA ASN A 81 -2.59 5.68 -13.38
C ASN A 81 -3.99 6.02 -13.89
N CYS A 82 -5.00 5.64 -13.11
CA CYS A 82 -6.41 5.96 -13.34
C CYS A 82 -7.08 6.55 -12.10
N SER A 83 -6.29 7.10 -11.17
CA SER A 83 -6.81 7.69 -9.95
C SER A 83 -7.66 8.94 -10.20
N GLY A 84 -8.44 9.38 -9.22
CA GLY A 84 -9.23 10.62 -9.33
C GLY A 84 -10.32 10.54 -10.41
N ASN A 85 -10.99 9.40 -10.53
CA ASN A 85 -12.05 9.17 -11.51
C ASN A 85 -13.36 8.75 -10.83
N ARG A 86 -14.33 8.23 -11.59
CA ARG A 86 -15.66 7.79 -11.12
C ARG A 86 -15.87 6.29 -11.37
N LEU A 87 -14.78 5.52 -11.38
CA LEU A 87 -14.81 4.09 -11.68
C LEU A 87 -15.51 3.32 -10.56
N LYS A 88 -16.42 2.41 -10.93
CA LYS A 88 -17.08 1.48 -10.00
C LYS A 88 -16.47 0.07 -10.03
N CYS A 89 -15.77 -0.25 -11.10
CA CYS A 89 -15.00 -1.48 -11.30
C CYS A 89 -13.84 -1.20 -12.26
N LEU A 90 -12.91 -2.15 -12.36
CA LEU A 90 -11.72 -2.04 -13.21
C LEU A 90 -11.88 -2.76 -14.56
N LYS A 91 -13.12 -2.87 -15.06
CA LYS A 91 -13.36 -3.43 -16.39
C LYS A 91 -12.71 -2.53 -17.45
N GLY A 92 -11.95 -3.14 -18.35
CA GLY A 92 -11.18 -2.44 -19.38
C GLY A 92 -9.75 -2.08 -18.96
N ALA A 93 -9.36 -2.31 -17.70
CA ALA A 93 -7.97 -2.12 -17.28
C ALA A 93 -7.01 -3.03 -18.07
N PRO A 94 -5.76 -2.60 -18.29
CA PRO A 94 -4.74 -3.43 -18.92
C PRO A 94 -4.52 -4.71 -18.12
N ALA A 95 -4.49 -5.86 -18.82
CA ALA A 95 -4.35 -7.17 -18.18
C ALA A 95 -2.99 -7.40 -17.51
N LYS A 96 -1.95 -6.66 -17.97
CA LYS A 96 -0.59 -6.70 -17.43
C LYS A 96 -0.05 -5.27 -17.34
N VAL A 97 0.44 -4.91 -16.16
CA VAL A 97 1.16 -3.67 -15.90
C VAL A 97 2.50 -4.01 -15.30
N LYS A 98 3.58 -3.55 -15.92
CA LYS A 98 4.94 -3.89 -15.50
C LYS A 98 5.41 -3.04 -14.32
N GLY A 99 4.95 -1.80 -14.23
CA GLY A 99 5.23 -0.88 -13.13
C GLY A 99 4.16 -0.96 -12.04
N SER A 100 3.70 0.21 -11.61
CA SER A 100 2.65 0.43 -10.62
C SER A 100 1.27 0.56 -11.28
N PHE A 101 0.23 0.21 -10.53
CA PHE A 101 -1.16 0.37 -10.92
C PHE A 101 -1.88 1.19 -9.85
N ASP A 102 -2.22 2.43 -10.18
CA ASP A 102 -2.93 3.35 -9.30
C ASP A 102 -4.39 3.47 -9.76
N CYS A 103 -5.30 3.03 -8.91
CA CYS A 103 -6.75 3.18 -9.04
C CYS A 103 -7.37 3.82 -7.80
N SER A 104 -6.57 4.57 -7.04
CA SER A 104 -7.00 5.28 -5.85
C SER A 104 -8.03 6.37 -6.18
N VAL A 105 -8.73 6.87 -5.17
CA VAL A 105 -9.66 8.02 -5.30
C VAL A 105 -10.70 7.77 -6.41
N ASN A 106 -11.47 6.70 -6.23
CA ASN A 106 -12.52 6.27 -7.15
C ASN A 106 -13.77 5.82 -6.36
N LEU A 107 -14.72 5.16 -7.02
CA LEU A 107 -15.94 4.62 -6.41
C LEU A 107 -15.95 3.09 -6.46
N LEU A 108 -14.78 2.46 -6.42
CA LEU A 108 -14.65 1.01 -6.57
C LEU A 108 -15.29 0.29 -5.38
N VAL A 109 -16.11 -0.70 -5.69
CA VAL A 109 -16.69 -1.64 -4.70
C VAL A 109 -16.07 -3.03 -4.78
N SER A 110 -15.30 -3.30 -5.83
CA SER A 110 -14.54 -4.53 -6.06
C SER A 110 -13.34 -4.23 -6.97
N LEU A 111 -12.28 -5.03 -6.81
CA LEU A 111 -11.10 -5.00 -7.67
C LEU A 111 -11.22 -5.91 -8.90
N LYS A 112 -12.40 -6.48 -9.18
CA LYS A 112 -12.63 -7.30 -10.37
C LYS A 112 -12.27 -6.51 -11.65
N GLY A 113 -11.38 -7.10 -12.45
CA GLY A 113 -10.83 -6.48 -13.66
C GLY A 113 -9.40 -5.95 -13.48
N ALA A 114 -8.90 -5.87 -12.24
CA ALA A 114 -7.51 -5.51 -11.97
C ALA A 114 -6.51 -6.45 -12.66
N PRO A 115 -5.30 -5.95 -13.02
CA PRO A 115 -4.20 -6.80 -13.44
C PRO A 115 -3.87 -7.83 -12.37
N LYS A 116 -3.54 -9.06 -12.80
CA LYS A 116 -3.25 -10.17 -11.87
C LYS A 116 -1.86 -10.11 -11.24
N LYS A 117 -0.93 -9.40 -11.87
CA LYS A 117 0.44 -9.19 -11.39
C LYS A 117 0.83 -7.73 -11.63
N VAL A 118 1.36 -7.08 -10.60
CA VAL A 118 1.83 -5.69 -10.64
C VAL A 118 3.16 -5.62 -9.91
N LYS A 119 4.27 -5.33 -10.58
CA LYS A 119 5.59 -5.41 -9.91
C LYS A 119 5.84 -4.25 -8.96
N GLY A 120 5.29 -3.08 -9.26
CA GLY A 120 5.42 -1.88 -8.44
C GLY A 120 4.38 -1.84 -7.33
N VAL A 121 3.77 -0.67 -7.15
CA VAL A 121 2.70 -0.46 -6.17
C VAL A 121 1.35 -0.77 -6.80
N PHE A 122 0.50 -1.52 -6.11
CA PHE A 122 -0.93 -1.56 -6.40
C PHE A 122 -1.66 -0.67 -5.38
N ASP A 123 -2.10 0.50 -5.83
CA ASP A 123 -2.83 1.45 -4.99
C ASP A 123 -4.32 1.42 -5.33
N CYS A 124 -5.12 1.01 -4.36
CA CYS A 124 -6.59 1.03 -4.40
C CYS A 124 -7.18 1.79 -3.22
N SER A 125 -6.40 2.68 -2.62
CA SER A 125 -6.82 3.50 -1.48
C SER A 125 -7.96 4.46 -1.84
N ASN A 126 -8.67 4.96 -0.83
CA ASN A 126 -9.71 5.97 -1.01
C ASN A 126 -10.81 5.51 -1.98
N ASN A 127 -11.37 4.32 -1.71
CA ASN A 127 -12.45 3.71 -2.48
C ASN A 127 -13.58 3.27 -1.53
N MET A 128 -14.52 2.45 -2.02
CA MET A 128 -15.64 1.91 -1.24
C MET A 128 -15.54 0.38 -1.12
N LEU A 129 -14.33 -0.18 -1.13
CA LEU A 129 -14.12 -1.63 -1.12
C LEU A 129 -14.61 -2.25 0.20
N GLY A 130 -15.50 -3.24 0.08
CA GLY A 130 -15.92 -4.08 1.22
C GLY A 130 -15.12 -5.37 1.36
N SER A 131 -14.38 -5.77 0.32
CA SER A 131 -13.44 -6.88 0.32
C SER A 131 -12.32 -6.60 -0.70
N LEU A 132 -11.22 -7.35 -0.60
CA LEU A 132 -10.11 -7.27 -1.56
C LEU A 132 -10.28 -8.24 -2.74
N SER A 133 -11.43 -8.90 -2.86
CA SER A 133 -11.70 -9.83 -3.96
C SER A 133 -11.44 -9.21 -5.33
N GLY A 134 -10.55 -9.85 -6.08
CA GLY A 134 -10.13 -9.41 -7.40
C GLY A 134 -8.78 -8.70 -7.42
N SER A 135 -8.12 -8.49 -6.26
CA SER A 135 -6.76 -7.95 -6.18
C SER A 135 -5.77 -8.71 -7.07
N PRO A 136 -4.59 -8.12 -7.35
CA PRO A 136 -3.46 -8.88 -7.86
C PRO A 136 -3.10 -10.02 -6.89
N LEU A 137 -2.54 -11.10 -7.44
CA LEU A 137 -2.00 -12.21 -6.65
C LEU A 137 -0.62 -11.86 -6.07
N GLU A 138 0.16 -11.08 -6.82
CA GLU A 138 1.52 -10.69 -6.48
C GLU A 138 1.68 -9.18 -6.68
N THR A 139 2.25 -8.50 -5.68
CA THR A 139 2.65 -7.10 -5.84
C THR A 139 3.92 -6.69 -5.08
N GLY A 140 4.52 -5.58 -5.49
CA GLY A 140 5.63 -4.96 -4.76
C GLY A 140 5.13 -4.40 -3.44
N SER A 141 4.31 -3.35 -3.49
CA SER A 141 3.60 -2.80 -2.33
C SER A 141 2.09 -2.81 -2.59
N PHE A 142 1.30 -2.98 -1.53
CA PHE A 142 -0.16 -2.99 -1.60
C PHE A 142 -0.75 -1.91 -0.69
N ASN A 143 -1.45 -0.94 -1.27
CA ASN A 143 -2.16 0.10 -0.53
C ASN A 143 -3.67 -0.07 -0.72
N CYS A 144 -4.37 -0.42 0.35
CA CYS A 144 -5.82 -0.52 0.43
C CYS A 144 -6.41 0.35 1.55
N SER A 145 -5.66 1.37 1.98
CA SER A 145 -6.09 2.30 3.03
C SER A 145 -7.36 3.07 2.66
N ASN A 146 -8.07 3.59 3.66
CA ASN A 146 -9.24 4.45 3.46
C ASN A 146 -10.34 3.76 2.61
N ASN A 147 -10.75 2.58 3.05
CA ASN A 147 -11.81 1.78 2.43
C ASN A 147 -12.86 1.37 3.50
N ARG A 148 -13.69 0.38 3.20
CA ARG A 148 -14.73 -0.15 4.10
C ARG A 148 -14.50 -1.63 4.42
N LEU A 149 -13.24 -2.06 4.45
CA LEU A 149 -12.87 -3.46 4.65
C LEU A 149 -13.18 -3.92 6.08
N LEU A 150 -13.72 -5.14 6.19
CA LEU A 150 -13.98 -5.83 7.47
C LEU A 150 -12.92 -6.90 7.78
N SER A 151 -12.29 -7.44 6.74
CA SER A 151 -11.15 -8.35 6.78
C SER A 151 -10.22 -8.04 5.60
N LEU A 152 -9.04 -8.66 5.59
CA LEU A 152 -8.09 -8.63 4.48
C LEU A 152 -8.23 -9.86 3.57
N GLU A 153 -9.34 -10.60 3.65
CA GLU A 153 -9.56 -11.74 2.77
C GLU A 153 -9.55 -11.31 1.30
N GLY A 154 -8.78 -12.06 0.51
CA GLY A 154 -8.52 -11.74 -0.89
C GLY A 154 -7.46 -10.66 -1.10
N ALA A 155 -6.65 -10.32 -0.10
CA ALA A 155 -5.41 -9.58 -0.31
C ALA A 155 -4.44 -10.39 -1.21
N PRO A 156 -3.41 -9.75 -1.79
CA PRO A 156 -2.37 -10.47 -2.53
C PRO A 156 -1.69 -11.53 -1.66
N ASP A 157 -1.38 -12.68 -2.25
CA ASP A 157 -0.67 -13.78 -1.58
C ASP A 157 0.79 -13.40 -1.29
N GLU A 158 1.39 -12.60 -2.17
CA GLU A 158 2.77 -12.12 -2.04
C GLU A 158 2.83 -10.58 -2.11
N VAL A 159 3.31 -9.95 -1.04
CA VAL A 159 3.62 -8.51 -0.97
C VAL A 159 5.08 -8.33 -0.57
N ARG A 160 5.89 -7.83 -1.49
CA ARG A 160 7.37 -7.79 -1.35
C ARG A 160 7.92 -6.63 -0.53
N GLN A 161 7.10 -5.63 -0.24
CA GLN A 161 7.52 -4.39 0.41
C GLN A 161 6.44 -3.97 1.41
N ASN A 162 5.72 -2.89 1.15
CA ASN A 162 4.80 -2.28 2.11
C ASN A 162 3.39 -2.82 1.95
N PHE A 163 2.69 -2.96 3.07
CA PHE A 163 1.26 -3.28 3.11
C PHE A 163 0.54 -2.24 3.98
N ASP A 164 -0.30 -1.43 3.35
CA ASP A 164 -1.11 -0.43 4.04
C ASP A 164 -2.59 -0.78 3.95
N CYS A 165 -3.20 -1.05 5.10
CA CYS A 165 -4.63 -1.29 5.28
C CYS A 165 -5.25 -0.35 6.33
N SER A 166 -4.60 0.78 6.58
CA SER A 166 -5.04 1.77 7.55
C SER A 166 -6.41 2.37 7.21
N ASN A 167 -7.09 2.92 8.22
CA ASN A 167 -8.36 3.64 8.06
C ASN A 167 -9.42 2.78 7.35
N ASN A 168 -9.67 1.59 7.91
CA ASN A 168 -10.71 0.66 7.49
C ASN A 168 -11.64 0.34 8.68
N MET A 169 -12.44 -0.71 8.56
CA MET A 169 -13.31 -1.20 9.64
C MET A 169 -12.88 -2.59 10.13
N LEU A 170 -11.59 -2.92 10.00
CA LEU A 170 -11.07 -4.25 10.33
C LEU A 170 -11.26 -4.55 11.80
N SER A 171 -11.89 -5.68 12.11
CA SER A 171 -11.97 -6.24 13.47
C SER A 171 -10.94 -7.35 13.71
N SER A 172 -10.31 -7.84 12.65
CA SER A 172 -9.16 -8.74 12.69
C SER A 172 -8.29 -8.56 11.44
N LEU A 173 -7.05 -9.05 11.49
CA LEU A 173 -6.14 -9.06 10.34
C LEU A 173 -6.25 -10.35 9.52
N ALA A 174 -7.38 -11.06 9.59
CA ALA A 174 -7.59 -12.28 8.81
C ALA A 174 -7.42 -11.98 7.31
N GLY A 175 -6.59 -12.77 6.62
CA GLY A 175 -6.20 -12.56 5.23
C GLY A 175 -4.98 -11.66 5.02
N SER A 176 -4.36 -11.16 6.10
CA SER A 176 -3.06 -10.48 6.02
C SER A 176 -1.98 -11.43 5.47
N PRO A 177 -0.99 -10.92 4.72
CA PRO A 177 0.21 -11.69 4.44
C PRO A 177 0.94 -12.07 5.73
N ASP A 178 1.52 -13.27 5.76
CA ASP A 178 2.31 -13.76 6.90
C ASP A 178 3.66 -13.04 7.02
N PHE A 179 4.23 -12.58 5.90
CA PHE A 179 5.56 -11.95 5.84
C PHE A 179 5.48 -10.63 5.09
N VAL A 180 6.07 -9.59 5.66
CA VAL A 180 6.08 -8.23 5.09
C VAL A 180 7.49 -7.67 5.19
N HIS A 181 8.16 -7.51 4.05
CA HIS A 181 9.56 -7.04 4.02
C HIS A 181 9.71 -5.52 4.22
N GLY A 182 8.61 -4.76 4.13
CA GLY A 182 8.59 -3.33 4.39
C GLY A 182 7.73 -3.00 5.59
N HIS A 183 7.03 -1.87 5.50
CA HIS A 183 6.13 -1.37 6.54
C HIS A 183 4.77 -2.09 6.48
N PHE A 184 4.23 -2.44 7.64
CA PHE A 184 2.86 -2.91 7.78
C PHE A 184 2.04 -1.89 8.58
N ASN A 185 1.10 -1.23 7.92
CA ASN A 185 0.24 -0.22 8.52
C ASN A 185 -1.20 -0.72 8.61
N CYS A 186 -1.68 -0.93 9.83
CA CYS A 186 -3.07 -1.30 10.15
C CYS A 186 -3.73 -0.28 11.11
N SER A 187 -3.19 0.94 11.17
CA SER A 187 -3.70 2.00 12.04
C SER A 187 -5.13 2.44 11.68
N GLY A 188 -5.84 3.04 12.63
CA GLY A 188 -7.18 3.59 12.39
C GLY A 188 -8.23 2.53 12.04
N ASN A 189 -8.19 1.37 12.71
CA ASN A 189 -9.12 0.27 12.51
C ASN A 189 -9.94 -0.01 13.80
N ARG A 190 -10.59 -1.17 13.88
CA ARG A 190 -11.38 -1.61 15.04
C ARG A 190 -10.80 -2.88 15.68
N LEU A 191 -9.48 -3.08 15.57
CA LEU A 191 -8.80 -4.26 16.09
C LEU A 191 -8.83 -4.27 17.62
N GLU A 192 -9.31 -5.36 18.21
CA GLU A 192 -9.28 -5.57 19.66
C GLU A 192 -8.06 -6.41 20.10
N ASN A 193 -7.46 -7.12 19.16
CA ASN A 193 -6.22 -7.85 19.31
C ASN A 193 -5.51 -7.97 17.95
N LEU A 194 -4.26 -8.40 17.95
CA LEU A 194 -3.44 -8.54 16.74
C LEU A 194 -3.47 -9.95 16.15
N LYS A 195 -4.55 -10.72 16.38
CA LYS A 195 -4.67 -12.06 15.77
C LYS A 195 -4.62 -11.95 14.24
N HIS A 196 -3.82 -12.84 13.64
CA HIS A 196 -3.52 -12.88 12.21
C HIS A 196 -2.70 -11.68 11.71
N SER A 197 -2.03 -10.93 12.60
CA SER A 197 -0.96 -10.04 12.14
C SER A 197 0.10 -10.84 11.40
N PRO A 198 0.90 -10.20 10.53
CA PRO A 198 2.09 -10.82 9.98
C PRO A 198 2.95 -11.41 11.10
N VAL A 199 3.61 -12.53 10.81
CA VAL A 199 4.55 -13.18 11.71
C VAL A 199 5.82 -12.33 11.83
N GLU A 200 6.29 -11.80 10.70
CA GLU A 200 7.53 -11.03 10.59
C GLU A 200 7.31 -9.77 9.75
N VAL A 201 7.77 -8.64 10.30
CA VAL A 201 7.75 -7.33 9.65
C VAL A 201 9.14 -6.73 9.69
N TYR A 202 9.72 -6.46 8.51
CA TYR A 202 11.09 -5.97 8.40
C TYR A 202 11.20 -4.44 8.39
N GLY A 203 10.06 -3.73 8.28
CA GLY A 203 9.95 -2.30 8.50
C GLY A 203 9.18 -1.99 9.79
N ASP A 204 8.48 -0.86 9.77
CA ASP A 204 7.63 -0.45 10.89
C ASP A 204 6.34 -1.26 10.93
N PHE A 205 5.86 -1.56 12.14
CA PHE A 205 4.52 -2.09 12.38
C PHE A 205 3.68 -1.03 13.09
N ASP A 206 2.69 -0.49 12.40
CA ASP A 206 1.79 0.53 12.97
C ASP A 206 0.38 -0.04 13.16
N CYS A 207 -0.03 -0.15 14.43
CA CYS A 207 -1.38 -0.52 14.85
C CYS A 207 -2.05 0.59 15.68
N SER A 208 -1.61 1.83 15.53
CA SER A 208 -2.14 2.98 16.26
C SER A 208 -3.63 3.22 15.99
N GLY A 209 -4.33 3.85 16.92
CA GLY A 209 -5.75 4.22 16.74
C GLY A 209 -6.68 3.02 16.54
N ASN A 210 -6.45 1.94 17.28
CA ASN A 210 -7.30 0.76 17.32
C ASN A 210 -7.99 0.63 18.70
N ARG A 211 -8.54 -0.56 19.01
CA ARG A 211 -9.20 -0.87 20.28
C ARG A 211 -8.42 -1.93 21.07
N LEU A 212 -7.11 -2.00 20.86
CA LEU A 212 -6.26 -3.00 21.49
C LEU A 212 -6.20 -2.75 23.01
N THR A 213 -6.52 -3.76 23.80
CA THR A 213 -6.28 -3.74 25.26
C THR A 213 -4.96 -4.41 25.64
N THR A 214 -4.40 -5.20 24.72
CA THR A 214 -3.17 -5.98 24.90
C THR A 214 -2.45 -6.13 23.57
N LEU A 215 -1.13 -6.31 23.60
CA LEU A 215 -0.29 -6.62 22.42
C LEU A 215 -0.08 -8.13 22.23
N LYS A 216 -0.91 -8.97 22.86
CA LYS A 216 -0.91 -10.41 22.59
C LYS A 216 -1.14 -10.67 21.11
N ARG A 217 -0.41 -11.66 20.58
CA ARG A 217 -0.44 -12.07 19.17
C ARG A 217 0.10 -11.02 18.21
N ALA A 218 0.83 -10.02 18.70
CA ALA A 218 1.66 -9.16 17.85
C ALA A 218 2.64 -10.01 16.99
N PRO A 219 3.21 -9.42 15.93
CA PRO A 219 4.29 -10.05 15.17
C PRO A 219 5.41 -10.55 16.09
N LYS A 220 6.02 -11.67 15.72
CA LYS A 220 7.14 -12.24 16.49
C LYS A 220 8.42 -11.44 16.33
N MET A 221 8.53 -10.69 15.24
CA MET A 221 9.67 -9.86 14.89
C MET A 221 9.17 -8.60 14.17
N VAL A 222 9.60 -7.44 14.66
CA VAL A 222 9.45 -6.15 13.98
C VAL A 222 10.83 -5.48 13.99
N ILE A 223 11.46 -5.33 12.82
CA ILE A 223 12.81 -4.72 12.77
C ILE A 223 12.74 -3.20 12.93
N GLY A 224 11.69 -2.57 12.39
CA GLY A 224 11.46 -1.14 12.50
C GLY A 224 10.76 -0.75 13.79
N SER A 225 10.10 0.41 13.77
CA SER A 225 9.34 0.90 14.91
C SER A 225 8.04 0.14 15.09
N PHE A 226 7.75 -0.29 16.31
CA PHE A 226 6.42 -0.73 16.71
C PHE A 226 5.61 0.47 17.23
N ARG A 227 4.53 0.84 16.54
CA ARG A 227 3.64 1.96 16.91
C ARG A 227 2.27 1.48 17.32
N PHE A 228 1.81 1.85 18.51
CA PHE A 228 0.51 1.46 19.06
C PHE A 228 -0.23 2.59 19.79
N THR A 229 0.16 3.84 19.55
CA THR A 229 -0.50 5.02 20.15
C THR A 229 -2.01 5.04 19.93
N GLY A 230 -2.77 5.66 20.85
CA GLY A 230 -4.22 5.77 20.69
C GLY A 230 -4.99 4.45 20.85
N ASN A 231 -4.38 3.43 21.48
CA ASN A 231 -5.05 2.22 21.92
C ASN A 231 -5.30 2.23 23.44
N PRO A 232 -6.37 1.58 23.93
CA PRO A 232 -6.66 1.44 25.37
C PRO A 232 -5.82 0.32 26.04
N ILE A 233 -4.49 0.34 25.85
CA ILE A 233 -3.57 -0.67 26.42
C ILE A 233 -3.20 -0.29 27.86
N MET A 234 -3.21 -1.28 28.76
CA MET A 234 -2.73 -1.11 30.14
C MET A 234 -1.23 -1.48 30.25
N SER A 235 -0.49 -0.77 31.11
CA SER A 235 0.97 -0.95 31.25
C SER A 235 1.42 -2.37 31.60
N CYS A 236 0.67 -3.08 32.45
CA CYS A 236 0.98 -4.45 32.85
C CYS A 236 0.91 -5.48 31.70
N ASP A 237 0.22 -5.17 30.60
CA ASP A 237 0.17 -6.03 29.42
C ASP A 237 1.40 -5.87 28.51
N ILE A 238 2.09 -4.73 28.60
CA ILE A 238 3.32 -4.44 27.85
C ILE A 238 4.54 -5.11 28.50
N ASP A 239 4.65 -5.04 29.84
CA ASP A 239 5.78 -5.62 30.60
C ASP A 239 5.96 -7.13 30.38
N ARG A 240 4.95 -7.83 29.84
CA ARG A 240 4.98 -9.25 29.51
C ARG A 240 5.55 -9.57 28.13
N ASN A 241 5.93 -8.56 27.34
CA ASN A 241 6.53 -8.74 26.02
C ASN A 241 7.78 -7.84 25.83
N PRO A 242 8.92 -8.18 26.48
CA PRO A 242 10.08 -7.30 26.57
C PRO A 242 10.71 -6.93 25.21
N LYS A 243 10.56 -7.77 24.18
CA LYS A 243 11.01 -7.44 22.82
C LYS A 243 10.29 -6.23 22.23
N ILE A 244 8.99 -6.10 22.50
CA ILE A 244 8.22 -4.95 22.05
C ILE A 244 8.74 -3.67 22.71
N ASN A 245 9.18 -3.71 23.97
CA ASN A 245 9.69 -2.52 24.66
C ASN A 245 10.94 -1.92 24.00
N GLU A 246 11.80 -2.76 23.42
CA GLU A 246 13.02 -2.33 22.73
C GLU A 246 12.74 -1.78 21.32
N GLU A 247 11.75 -2.35 20.62
CA GLU A 247 11.40 -2.00 19.23
C GLU A 247 10.33 -0.88 19.14
N SER A 248 9.69 -0.52 20.26
CA SER A 248 8.59 0.46 20.27
C SER A 248 9.05 1.90 20.20
N ASP A 249 8.25 2.73 19.52
CA ASP A 249 8.50 4.16 19.49
C ASP A 249 8.27 4.83 20.87
N GLN A 250 9.00 5.90 21.16
CA GLN A 250 8.93 6.59 22.45
C GLN A 250 7.55 7.20 22.74
N SER A 251 6.78 7.59 21.73
CA SER A 251 5.44 8.14 21.88
C SER A 251 4.47 7.06 22.37
N SER A 252 4.55 5.87 21.77
CA SER A 252 3.80 4.67 22.15
C SER A 252 4.08 4.29 23.61
N LEU A 253 5.35 4.28 24.03
CA LEU A 253 5.70 4.00 25.42
C LEU A 253 5.21 5.09 26.39
N LYS A 254 5.36 6.38 26.04
CA LYS A 254 4.87 7.49 26.87
C LYS A 254 3.36 7.44 27.08
N HIS A 255 2.60 7.09 26.04
CA HIS A 255 1.15 6.95 26.09
C HIS A 255 0.71 5.95 27.16
N VAL A 256 1.44 4.85 27.33
CA VAL A 256 1.07 3.77 28.26
C VAL A 256 1.62 3.96 29.67
N TYR A 257 2.87 4.43 29.80
CA TYR A 257 3.51 4.60 31.11
C TYR A 257 3.24 5.98 31.74
N GLY A 258 2.58 6.91 31.04
CA GLY A 258 2.19 8.24 31.56
C GLY A 258 3.35 9.22 31.81
N ILE A 259 4.59 8.75 31.71
CA ILE A 259 5.86 9.47 31.77
C ILE A 259 6.91 8.62 31.03
N ALA A 260 8.06 9.22 30.71
CA ALA A 260 9.19 8.52 30.09
C ALA A 260 9.49 7.22 30.86
N SER A 261 9.28 6.09 30.19
CA SER A 261 9.51 4.73 30.69
C SER A 261 10.86 4.62 31.43
N PRO A 262 10.95 3.94 32.58
CA PRO A 262 12.23 3.72 33.28
C PRO A 262 13.25 2.92 32.43
N TYR A 263 12.80 2.29 31.35
CA TYR A 263 13.66 1.66 30.34
C TYR A 263 14.40 2.68 29.44
N LEU A 264 14.14 3.99 29.55
CA LEU A 264 14.81 5.03 28.75
C LEU A 264 16.34 5.11 28.94
N HIS A 265 16.89 4.51 30.01
CA HIS A 265 18.31 4.59 30.32
C HIS A 265 19.11 3.31 30.02
N HIS A 266 18.50 2.23 29.51
CA HIS A 266 19.24 0.98 29.22
C HIS A 266 19.57 0.82 27.73
N GLY A 267 19.88 1.94 27.07
CA GLY A 267 20.51 1.92 25.76
C GLY A 267 21.96 1.47 25.84
N ILE A 268 22.24 0.27 25.31
CA ILE A 268 23.51 -0.10 24.65
C ILE A 268 24.78 -0.17 25.53
N SER A 269 24.73 -0.46 26.85
CA SER A 269 25.97 -0.75 27.62
C SER A 269 26.18 -2.18 28.11
N ASP A 270 25.15 -3.00 28.28
CA ASP A 270 25.30 -4.23 29.08
C ASP A 270 25.50 -5.51 28.26
N LEU A 271 25.76 -5.39 26.95
CA LEU A 271 26.06 -6.54 26.07
C LEU A 271 27.57 -6.89 25.94
N LEU A 272 28.44 -6.44 26.86
CA LEU A 272 29.88 -6.76 26.84
C LEU A 272 30.40 -7.65 27.98
N HIS A 273 29.55 -8.40 28.69
CA HIS A 273 30.00 -9.43 29.63
C HIS A 273 29.44 -10.82 29.33
N PHE A 274 29.72 -11.32 28.12
CA PHE A 274 29.98 -12.75 27.96
C PHE A 274 31.44 -13.02 28.36
N SER A 275 31.65 -13.41 29.62
CA SER A 275 32.93 -13.92 30.08
C SER A 275 33.27 -15.21 29.32
N ILE A 276 34.37 -15.16 28.56
CA ILE A 276 35.05 -16.35 28.03
C ILE A 276 35.53 -17.18 29.24
N PRO A 277 35.22 -18.48 29.34
CA PRO A 277 35.81 -19.30 30.38
C PRO A 277 37.30 -19.52 30.07
N GLN A 278 38.19 -18.88 30.84
CA GLN A 278 39.60 -19.23 30.85
C GLN A 278 39.76 -20.62 31.48
N SER A 279 40.22 -21.58 30.68
CA SER A 279 40.74 -22.86 31.16
C SER A 279 41.95 -22.61 32.07
N SER A 280 41.80 -22.96 33.35
CA SER A 280 42.88 -22.97 34.32
C SER A 280 43.92 -24.04 33.99
N VAL A 281 45.10 -23.60 33.56
CA VAL A 281 46.34 -24.38 33.69
C VAL A 281 46.72 -24.35 35.18
N GLN A 282 46.51 -25.46 35.89
CA GLN A 282 47.14 -25.69 37.19
C GLN A 282 48.52 -26.31 36.95
N ALA A 283 49.57 -25.55 37.25
CA ALA A 283 50.89 -26.07 37.58
C ALA A 283 51.03 -26.03 39.10
N ALA A 284 51.28 -27.18 39.73
CA ALA A 284 51.87 -27.28 41.05
C ALA A 284 52.45 -28.70 41.23
N GLY A 285 53.75 -28.78 41.57
CA GLY A 285 54.44 -30.00 42.00
C GLY A 285 55.55 -30.45 41.07
#